data_AF-A0A139RNJ1-F1
#
_entry.id   AF-A0A139RNJ1-F1
#
_cell.length_a   1.000
_cell.length_b   1.000
_cell.length_c   1.000
_cell.angle_alpha   90.00
_cell.angle_beta   90.00
_cell.angle_gamma   90.00
#
_symmetry.space_group_name_H-M   'P 1'
#
loop_
_entity.id
_entity.type
_entity.pdbx_description
1 polymer ?
#
loop_
_entity_poly.entity_id
_entity_poly.type
_entity_poly.pdbx_seq_one_letter_code
_entity_poly.pdbx_strand_id
1 'polypeptide(L)'
;MVGTVLVIYYKQISEGYEDRERFIILQKVGLDQKQIKQTINKQVLTVFFLPLLFAFLHLAFAYHMLSLILKVIGVLDATMMLTVTLSICAIFLIVYVLIFMITSRSYRKIVQM
;
A
#
# COMPACT_ATOMS: atom_id res chain seq x y z
N MET A 1 5.48 10.83 4.65
CA MET A 1 4.24 10.03 4.81
C MET A 1 3.04 10.69 4.15
N VAL A 2 2.64 11.91 4.54
CA VAL A 2 1.44 12.58 3.99
C VAL A 2 1.45 12.68 2.46
N GLY A 3 2.56 13.11 1.84
CA GLY A 3 2.65 13.22 0.38
C GLY A 3 2.42 11.89 -0.35
N THR A 4 3.05 10.79 0.12
CA THR A 4 2.87 9.45 -0.46
C THR A 4 1.42 9.00 -0.38
N VAL A 5 0.73 9.29 0.73
CA VAL A 5 -0.67 8.94 0.94
C VAL A 5 -1.58 9.68 -0.03
N LEU A 6 -1.37 11.00 -0.19
CA LEU A 6 -2.14 11.81 -1.12
C LEU A 6 -1.93 11.37 -2.56
N VAL A 7 -0.69 11.05 -2.95
CA VAL A 7 -0.36 10.56 -4.29
C VAL A 7 -1.07 9.24 -4.58
N ILE A 8 -1.00 8.26 -3.66
CA ILE A 8 -1.67 6.96 -3.85
C ILE A 8 -3.19 7.14 -3.88
N TYR A 9 -3.74 7.96 -2.99
CA TYR A 9 -5.17 8.25 -2.96
C TYR A 9 -5.64 8.84 -4.29
N TYR A 10 -5.01 9.93 -4.74
CA TYR A 10 -5.39 10.59 -5.99
C TYR A 10 -5.24 9.67 -7.20
N LYS A 11 -4.12 8.94 -7.29
CA LYS A 11 -3.88 7.97 -8.35
C LYS A 11 -4.99 6.93 -8.43
N GLN A 12 -5.38 6.35 -7.30
CA GLN A 12 -6.44 5.34 -7.27
C GLN A 12 -7.80 5.90 -7.62
N ILE A 13 -8.13 7.11 -7.18
CA ILE A 13 -9.38 7.76 -7.60
C ILE A 13 -9.39 7.94 -9.13
N SER A 14 -8.30 8.45 -9.71
CA SER A 14 -8.16 8.61 -11.17
C SER A 14 -8.28 7.30 -11.92
N GLU A 15 -7.54 6.27 -11.50
CA GLU A 15 -7.61 4.91 -12.09
C GLU A 15 -9.03 4.33 -11.96
N GLY A 16 -9.72 4.57 -10.84
CA GLY A 16 -11.10 4.10 -10.64
C GLY A 16 -12.09 4.67 -11.67
N TYR A 17 -11.94 5.94 -12.05
CA TYR A 17 -12.79 6.54 -13.09
C TYR A 17 -12.46 5.98 -14.48
N GLU A 18 -11.19 5.84 -14.82
CA GLU A 18 -10.77 5.26 -16.10
C GLU A 18 -11.18 3.79 -16.24
N ASP A 19 -11.00 3.01 -15.18
CA ASP A 19 -11.35 1.58 -15.15
C ASP A 19 -12.86 1.37 -15.25
N ARG A 20 -13.67 2.26 -14.68
CA ARG A 20 -15.14 2.23 -14.81
C ARG A 20 -15.56 2.21 -16.29
N GLU A 21 -15.04 3.13 -17.10
CA GLU A 21 -15.37 3.20 -18.54
C GLU A 21 -14.96 1.92 -19.26
N ARG A 22 -13.78 1.38 -18.94
CA ARG A 22 -13.29 0.11 -19.52
C ARG A 22 -14.16 -1.07 -19.12
N PHE A 23 -14.60 -1.15 -17.87
CA PHE A 23 -15.46 -2.24 -17.41
C PHE A 23 -16.85 -2.21 -18.06
N ILE A 24 -17.43 -1.03 -18.31
CA ILE A 24 -18.68 -0.90 -19.07
C ILE A 24 -18.52 -1.47 -20.48
N ILE A 25 -17.37 -1.23 -21.14
CA ILE A 25 -17.08 -1.82 -22.46
C ILE A 25 -16.96 -3.34 -22.35
N LEU A 26 -16.20 -3.84 -21.38
CA LEU A 26 -16.00 -5.28 -21.19
C LEU A 26 -17.32 -6.02 -20.89
N GLN A 27 -18.24 -5.41 -20.14
CA GLN A 27 -19.59 -5.95 -19.93
C GLN A 27 -20.35 -6.13 -21.25
N LYS A 28 -20.25 -5.16 -22.17
CA LYS A 28 -20.90 -5.26 -23.50
C LYS A 28 -20.33 -6.40 -24.35
N VAL A 29 -19.08 -6.80 -24.08
CA VAL A 29 -18.40 -7.92 -24.78
C VAL A 29 -18.60 -9.25 -24.03
N GLY A 30 -19.30 -9.26 -22.89
CA GLY A 30 -19.73 -10.48 -22.20
C GLY A 30 -19.00 -10.81 -20.91
N LEU A 31 -18.22 -9.89 -20.33
CA LEU A 31 -17.66 -10.07 -18.99
C LEU A 31 -18.76 -10.00 -17.93
N ASP A 32 -18.81 -10.97 -17.02
CA ASP A 32 -19.74 -10.93 -15.89
C ASP A 32 -19.24 -10.05 -14.73
N GLN A 33 -20.15 -9.68 -13.82
CA GLN A 33 -19.82 -8.85 -12.65
C GLN A 33 -18.82 -9.49 -11.69
N LYS A 34 -18.74 -10.82 -11.65
CA LYS A 34 -17.83 -11.56 -10.78
C LYS A 34 -16.40 -11.42 -11.29
N GLN A 35 -16.19 -11.54 -12.60
CA GLN A 35 -14.90 -11.34 -13.25
C GLN A 35 -14.40 -9.91 -13.03
N ILE A 36 -15.27 -8.91 -13.20
CA ILE A 36 -14.95 -7.50 -12.94
C ILE A 36 -14.48 -7.30 -11.49
N LYS A 37 -15.25 -7.78 -10.52
CA LYS A 37 -14.91 -7.68 -9.09
C LYS A 37 -13.59 -8.37 -8.76
N GLN A 38 -13.32 -9.52 -9.36
CA GLN A 38 -12.05 -10.25 -9.18
C GLN A 38 -10.87 -9.47 -9.74
N THR A 39 -11.00 -8.88 -10.93
CA THR A 39 -9.95 -8.05 -11.55
C THR A 39 -9.64 -6.83 -10.68
N ILE A 40 -10.67 -6.08 -10.25
CA ILE A 40 -10.53 -4.93 -9.34
C ILE A 40 -9.81 -5.33 -8.05
N ASN A 41 -10.22 -6.44 -7.44
CA ASN A 41 -9.59 -6.93 -6.22
C ASN A 41 -8.09 -7.16 -6.39
N LYS A 42 -7.70 -7.84 -7.47
CA LYS A 42 -6.31 -8.15 -7.74
C LYS A 42 -5.49 -6.89 -8.00
N GLN A 43 -6.01 -5.94 -8.79
CA GLN A 43 -5.34 -4.69 -9.09
C GLN A 43 -5.13 -3.85 -7.82
N VAL A 44 -6.19 -3.59 -7.07
CA VAL A 44 -6.13 -2.77 -5.86
C VAL A 44 -5.22 -3.43 -4.80
N LEU A 45 -5.28 -4.75 -4.61
CA LEU A 45 -4.36 -5.43 -3.69
C LEU A 45 -2.91 -5.30 -4.16
N THR A 46 -2.63 -5.55 -5.44
CA THR A 46 -1.25 -5.54 -5.95
C THR A 46 -0.63 -4.15 -5.86
N VAL A 47 -1.36 -3.10 -6.26
CA VAL A 47 -0.83 -1.73 -6.30
C VAL A 47 -0.51 -1.19 -4.89
N PHE A 48 -1.22 -1.65 -3.86
CA PHE A 48 -0.94 -1.27 -2.47
C PHE A 48 0.09 -2.16 -1.79
N PHE A 49 -0.05 -3.48 -1.88
CA PHE A 49 0.81 -4.38 -1.10
C PHE A 49 2.21 -4.53 -1.69
N LEU A 50 2.39 -4.35 -3.01
CA LEU A 50 3.71 -4.45 -3.63
C LEU A 50 4.68 -3.37 -3.11
N PRO A 51 4.34 -2.06 -3.10
CA PRO A 51 5.19 -1.04 -2.47
C PRO A 51 5.47 -1.28 -0.99
N LEU A 52 4.47 -1.76 -0.23
CA LEU A 52 4.61 -2.05 1.19
C LEU A 52 5.65 -3.16 1.44
N LEU A 53 5.59 -4.24 0.64
CA LEU A 53 6.56 -5.33 0.70
C LEU A 53 7.97 -4.84 0.36
N PHE A 54 8.11 -4.02 -0.68
CA PHE A 54 9.40 -3.41 -1.03
C PHE A 54 9.93 -2.50 0.08
N ALA A 55 9.08 -1.75 0.79
CA ALA A 55 9.51 -0.90 1.90
C ALA A 55 10.09 -1.73 3.05
N PHE A 56 9.46 -2.85 3.42
CA PHE A 56 9.99 -3.75 4.46
C PHE A 56 11.26 -4.48 4.03
N LEU A 57 11.33 -4.93 2.78
CA LEU A 57 12.57 -5.49 2.23
C LEU A 57 13.70 -4.47 2.28
N HIS A 58 13.45 -3.25 1.80
CA HIS A 58 14.44 -2.17 1.85
C HIS A 58 14.90 -1.88 3.28
N LEU A 59 13.98 -1.84 4.25
CA LEU A 59 14.31 -1.68 5.66
C LEU A 59 15.17 -2.84 6.19
N ALA A 60 14.86 -4.08 5.82
CA ALA A 60 15.63 -5.25 6.27
C ALA A 60 17.11 -5.16 5.84
N PHE A 61 17.37 -4.72 4.60
CA PHE A 61 18.74 -4.46 4.14
C PHE A 61 19.36 -3.23 4.82
N ALA A 62 18.59 -2.14 4.95
CA ALA A 62 19.06 -0.91 5.57
C ALA A 62 19.34 -1.05 7.08
N TYR A 63 18.71 -2.02 7.75
CA TYR A 63 18.85 -2.23 9.20
C TYR A 63 20.30 -2.46 9.61
N HIS A 64 21.09 -3.19 8.80
CA HIS A 64 22.50 -3.39 9.09
C HIS A 64 23.27 -2.06 9.16
N MET A 65 23.12 -1.23 8.12
CA MET A 65 23.77 0.08 8.06
C MET A 65 23.25 1.03 9.16
N LEU A 66 21.94 1.05 9.40
CA LEU A 66 21.32 1.80 10.49
C LEU A 66 21.92 1.40 11.84
N SER A 67 22.14 0.10 12.05
CA SER A 67 22.68 -0.41 13.30
C SER A 67 24.14 0.03 13.54
N LEU A 68 24.94 0.13 12.49
CA LEU A 68 26.31 0.65 12.57
C LEU A 68 26.33 2.13 12.94
N ILE A 69 25.50 2.94 12.26
CA ILE A 69 25.40 4.39 12.53
C ILE A 69 24.96 4.64 13.98
N LEU A 70 23.94 3.92 14.45
CA LEU A 70 23.44 4.06 15.82
C LEU A 70 24.48 3.68 16.88
N LYS A 71 25.30 2.67 16.62
CA LYS A 71 26.43 2.31 17.52
C LYS A 71 27.49 3.41 17.58
N VAL A 72 27.81 4.07 16.46
CA VAL A 72 28.80 5.18 16.44
C VAL A 72 28.35 6.35 17.33
N ILE A 73 27.05 6.63 17.41
CA ILE A 73 26.51 7.71 18.25
C ILE A 73 26.17 7.26 19.69
N GLY A 74 26.60 6.06 20.10
CA GLY A 74 26.51 5.57 21.48
C GLY A 74 25.31 4.68 21.81
N VAL A 75 24.50 4.28 20.81
CA VAL A 75 23.40 3.31 21.02
C VAL A 75 23.93 1.89 20.87
N LEU A 76 24.17 1.22 22.00
CA LEU A 76 24.81 -0.11 22.03
C LEU A 76 23.82 -1.28 22.22
N ASP A 77 22.60 -0.99 22.68
CA ASP A 77 21.59 -2.01 22.95
C ASP A 77 20.85 -2.42 21.66
N ALA A 78 21.27 -3.56 21.10
CA ALA A 78 20.66 -4.14 19.90
C ALA A 78 19.20 -4.54 20.10
N THR A 79 18.80 -4.94 21.31
CA THR A 79 17.42 -5.33 21.64
C THR A 79 16.52 -4.10 21.62
N MET A 80 16.99 -2.99 22.21
CA MET A 80 16.29 -1.71 22.17
C MET A 80 16.12 -1.23 20.72
N MET A 81 17.19 -1.27 19.93
CA MET A 81 17.15 -0.87 18.51
C MET A 81 16.14 -1.67 17.69
N LEU A 82 16.12 -3.00 17.87
CA LEU A 82 15.16 -3.86 17.19
C LEU A 82 13.73 -3.59 17.63
N THR A 83 13.51 -3.46 18.95
CA THR A 83 12.18 -3.22 19.53
C THR A 83 11.58 -1.91 19.02
N VAL A 84 12.36 -0.82 19.01
CA VAL A 84 11.93 0.47 18.45
C VAL A 84 11.63 0.37 16.96
N THR A 85 12.50 -0.30 16.19
CA THR A 85 12.30 -0.51 14.75
C THR A 85 10.98 -1.24 14.46
N LEU A 86 10.72 -2.35 15.15
CA LEU A 86 9.48 -3.12 15.01
C LEU A 86 8.25 -2.34 15.45
N SER A 87 8.38 -1.53 16.50
CA SER A 87 7.28 -0.69 17.00
C SER A 87 6.88 0.37 15.96
N ILE A 88 7.86 1.02 15.33
CA ILE A 88 7.61 1.99 14.24
C ILE A 88 7.00 1.28 13.02
N CYS A 89 7.49 0.09 12.67
CA CYS A 89 6.92 -0.72 11.59
C CYS A 89 5.45 -1.06 11.84
N ALA A 90 5.09 -1.42 13.08
CA ALA A 90 3.72 -1.72 13.45
C ALA A 90 2.81 -0.50 13.32
N ILE A 91 3.23 0.67 13.82
CA ILE A 91 2.47 1.93 13.69
C ILE A 91 2.30 2.30 12.21
N PHE A 92 3.38 2.21 11.42
CA PHE A 92 3.34 2.46 9.99
C PHE A 92 2.34 1.53 9.29
N LEU A 93 2.37 0.23 9.60
CA LEU A 93 1.49 -0.76 9.01
C LEU A 93 0.02 -0.46 9.32
N ILE A 94 -0.30 -0.10 10.57
CA ILE A 94 -1.67 0.26 10.98
C ILE A 94 -2.16 1.46 10.16
N VAL A 95 -1.38 2.53 10.10
CA VAL A 95 -1.74 3.74 9.34
C VAL A 95 -1.90 3.41 7.85
N TYR A 96 -0.99 2.62 7.29
CA TYR A 96 -1.03 2.21 5.89
C TYR A 96 -2.29 1.39 5.57
N VAL A 97 -2.66 0.44 6.43
CA VAL A 97 -3.87 -0.38 6.28
C VAL A 97 -5.13 0.47 6.36
N LEU A 98 -5.20 1.45 7.27
CA LEU A 98 -6.34 2.38 7.35
C LEU A 98 -6.52 3.16 6.03
N ILE A 99 -5.43 3.67 5.48
CA ILE A 99 -5.45 4.38 4.18
C ILE A 99 -5.87 3.44 3.07
N PHE A 100 -5.34 2.21 3.02
CA PHE A 100 -5.76 1.20 2.05
C PHE A 100 -7.27 0.94 2.12
N MET A 101 -7.84 0.80 3.32
CA MET A 101 -9.27 0.59 3.49
C MET A 101 -10.10 1.77 2.96
N ILE A 102 -9.70 3.00 3.26
CA ILE A 102 -10.38 4.22 2.78
C ILE A 102 -10.32 4.28 1.25
N THR A 103 -9.13 4.18 0.68
CA THR A 103 -8.92 4.33 -0.77
C THR A 103 -9.58 3.18 -1.55
N SER A 104 -9.47 1.94 -1.06
CA SER A 104 -10.09 0.78 -1.73
C SER A 104 -11.62 0.89 -1.74
N ARG A 105 -12.23 1.39 -0.65
CA ARG A 105 -13.68 1.65 -0.61
C ARG A 105 -14.08 2.70 -1.64
N SER A 106 -13.35 3.82 -1.72
CA SER A 106 -13.62 4.87 -2.70
C SER A 106 -13.46 4.38 -4.14
N TYR A 107 -12.38 3.67 -4.45
CA TYR A 107 -12.14 3.06 -5.77
C TYR A 107 -13.30 2.14 -6.18
N ARG A 108 -13.69 1.20 -5.30
CA ARG A 108 -14.79 0.25 -5.59
C ARG A 108 -16.11 0.95 -5.82
N LYS A 109 -16.39 2.01 -5.04
CA LYS A 109 -17.60 2.81 -5.20
C LYS A 109 -17.65 3.49 -6.57
N ILE A 110 -16.52 4.02 -7.05
CA ILE A 110 -16.43 4.66 -8.37
C ILE A 110 -16.66 3.63 -9.48
N VAL A 111 -16.03 2.46 -9.41
CA VAL A 111 -16.14 1.44 -10.47
C VAL A 111 -17.52 0.74 -10.50
N GLN A 112 -18.21 0.64 -9.36
CA GLN A 112 -19.52 -0.01 -9.27
C GLN A 112 -20.72 0.93 -9.50
N MET A 113 -20.48 2.25 -9.57
CA MET A 113 -21.45 3.24 -10.06
C MET A 113 -21.52 3.22 -11.58
#